data_AF-A0AAD8HLN6-F1
#
_entry.id   AF-A0AAD8HLN6-F1
#
_cell.length_a   1.000
_cell.length_b   1.000
_cell.length_c   1.000
_cell.angle_alpha   90.00
_cell.angle_beta   90.00
_cell.angle_gamma   90.00
#
_symmetry.space_group_name_H-M   'P 1'
#
loop_
_entity.id
_entity.type
_entity.pdbx_description
1 polymer ?
#
loop_
_entity_poly.entity_id
_entity_poly.type
_entity_poly.pdbx_seq_one_letter_code
_entity_poly.pdbx_strand_id
1 'polypeptide(L)'
;MNNDRAWMYQRKVKGYLNLAFVKGLENFMQHVISLPSSFNGTNIQCSCSKCRHIGGFWDAKTVKLHLLKNGFVSDYYVWSRHGESYIGGQSGEQSSAYYSNTQDRTYEDNPMYNMVMDATGPSFDPEMPNAETKKLYDILKSSERKLYEGCETSQLSAMAQMLSLKADHHLSEACYDQTSRFIKGILPQDNTFFDSFSGAKKYMEDLGLPSEQIDCCVNGCMIY
;
A
#
# COMPACT_ATOMS: atom_id res chain seq x y z
N MET A 1 -18.50 -4.64 -23.62
CA MET A 1 -19.52 -3.58 -23.56
C MET A 1 -18.83 -2.31 -23.05
N ASN A 2 -18.77 -1.28 -23.88
CA ASN A 2 -18.33 0.10 -23.61
C ASN A 2 -17.23 0.32 -22.54
N ASN A 3 -15.97 0.03 -22.90
CA ASN A 3 -14.77 0.30 -22.09
C ASN A 3 -14.36 1.79 -22.08
N ASP A 4 -15.27 2.72 -22.41
CA ASP A 4 -14.92 4.14 -22.35
C ASP A 4 -15.09 4.67 -20.91
N ARG A 5 -14.03 4.52 -20.11
CA ARG A 5 -13.94 5.05 -18.75
C ARG A 5 -13.44 6.49 -18.69
N ALA A 6 -13.39 7.19 -19.83
CA ALA A 6 -13.01 8.60 -19.86
C ALA A 6 -13.89 9.47 -18.94
N TRP A 7 -15.14 9.05 -18.68
CA TRP A 7 -16.04 9.74 -17.75
C TRP A 7 -15.45 9.90 -16.35
N MET A 8 -14.57 8.99 -15.89
CA MET A 8 -13.95 9.06 -14.55
C MET A 8 -13.12 10.33 -14.36
N TYR A 9 -12.55 10.85 -15.44
CA TYR A 9 -11.68 12.02 -15.44
C TYR A 9 -12.35 13.29 -15.98
N GLN A 10 -13.59 13.19 -16.43
CA GLN A 10 -14.40 14.32 -16.89
C GLN A 10 -15.34 14.82 -15.79
N ARG A 11 -14.80 15.07 -14.60
CA ARG A 11 -15.61 15.40 -13.40
C ARG A 11 -16.49 16.63 -13.55
N LYS A 12 -15.99 17.67 -14.21
CA LYS A 12 -16.71 18.94 -14.40
C LYS A 12 -16.86 19.27 -15.89
N VAL A 13 -18.03 19.78 -16.25
CA VAL A 13 -18.29 20.39 -17.57
C VAL A 13 -18.90 21.77 -17.31
N LYS A 14 -18.27 22.81 -17.85
CA LYS A 14 -18.68 24.21 -17.64
C LYS A 14 -18.83 24.60 -16.16
N GLY A 15 -17.95 24.08 -15.29
CA GLY A 15 -17.96 24.37 -13.85
C GLY A 15 -18.91 23.51 -13.01
N TYR A 16 -19.91 22.86 -13.63
CA TYR A 16 -20.86 21.96 -12.96
C TYR A 16 -20.38 20.51 -13.00
N LEU A 17 -20.90 19.67 -12.10
CA LEU A 17 -20.63 18.23 -12.14
C LEU A 17 -21.19 17.65 -13.45
N ASN A 18 -20.36 16.86 -14.13
CA ASN A 18 -20.75 16.19 -15.35
C ASN A 18 -21.73 15.04 -15.04
N LEU A 19 -22.86 15.00 -15.74
CA LEU A 19 -23.84 13.92 -15.59
C LEU A 19 -23.27 12.54 -15.95
N ALA A 20 -22.35 12.46 -16.92
CA ALA A 20 -21.65 11.22 -17.25
C ALA A 20 -20.77 10.74 -16.07
N PHE A 21 -20.09 11.68 -15.41
CA PHE A 21 -19.30 11.38 -14.22
C PHE A 21 -20.19 10.88 -13.07
N VAL A 22 -21.31 11.56 -12.81
CA VAL A 22 -22.24 11.16 -11.74
C VAL A 22 -22.83 9.78 -12.02
N LYS A 23 -23.30 9.50 -13.23
CA LYS A 23 -23.85 8.19 -13.62
C LYS A 23 -22.81 7.08 -13.52
N GLY A 24 -21.60 7.31 -14.02
CA GLY A 24 -20.51 6.34 -13.90
C GLY A 24 -20.12 6.10 -12.44
N LEU A 25 -20.11 7.14 -11.61
CA LEU A 25 -19.83 7.02 -10.19
C LEU A 25 -20.89 6.16 -9.47
N GLU A 26 -22.18 6.31 -9.78
CA GLU A 26 -23.21 5.40 -9.24
C GLU A 26 -22.96 3.95 -9.64
N ASN A 27 -22.56 3.71 -10.88
CA ASN A 27 -22.24 2.36 -11.37
C ASN A 27 -21.02 1.78 -10.63
N PHE A 28 -19.97 2.58 -10.42
CA PHE A 28 -18.84 2.20 -9.58
C PHE A 28 -19.30 1.83 -8.16
N MET A 29 -20.09 2.69 -7.51
CA MET A 29 -20.55 2.44 -6.15
C MET A 29 -21.39 1.15 -6.07
N GLN A 30 -22.28 0.91 -7.04
CA GLN A 30 -23.05 -0.34 -7.12
C GLN A 30 -22.16 -1.56 -7.27
N HIS A 31 -21.15 -1.49 -8.15
CA HIS A 31 -20.19 -2.57 -8.34
C HIS A 31 -19.48 -2.90 -7.03
N VAL A 32 -18.92 -1.89 -6.35
CA VAL A 32 -18.19 -2.09 -5.11
C VAL A 32 -19.08 -2.65 -3.99
N ILE A 33 -20.32 -2.15 -3.87
CA ILE A 33 -21.29 -2.63 -2.86
C ILE A 33 -21.74 -4.07 -3.16
N SER A 34 -21.77 -4.48 -4.43
CA SER A 34 -22.20 -5.82 -4.84
C SER A 34 -21.17 -6.92 -4.57
N LEU A 35 -19.91 -6.56 -4.29
CA LEU A 35 -18.86 -7.53 -4.02
C LEU A 35 -19.05 -8.18 -2.65
N PRO A 36 -18.82 -9.50 -2.51
CA PRO A 36 -18.87 -10.19 -1.23
C PRO A 36 -17.72 -9.70 -0.32
N SER A 37 -17.97 -8.61 0.39
CA SER A 37 -17.28 -8.10 1.59
C SER A 37 -15.82 -8.52 1.78
N SER A 38 -14.87 -7.81 1.17
CA SER A 38 -13.49 -7.81 1.66
C SER A 38 -13.42 -6.93 2.93
N PHE A 39 -13.24 -7.58 4.08
CA PHE A 39 -13.11 -7.02 5.43
C PHE A 39 -14.31 -6.22 5.98
N ASN A 40 -15.04 -6.84 6.92
CA ASN A 40 -16.06 -6.24 7.82
C ASN A 40 -17.34 -5.64 7.18
N GLY A 41 -17.59 -5.85 5.89
CA GLY A 41 -18.94 -5.79 5.32
C GLY A 41 -19.56 -4.43 5.03
N THR A 42 -18.87 -3.31 5.29
CA THR A 42 -19.42 -1.96 5.02
C THR A 42 -18.40 -0.89 4.60
N ASN A 43 -17.09 -1.16 4.71
CA ASN A 43 -16.06 -0.15 4.50
C ASN A 43 -15.31 -0.38 3.18
N ILE A 44 -15.21 0.68 2.38
CA ILE A 44 -14.68 0.72 1.02
C ILE A 44 -13.38 1.54 1.01
N GLN A 45 -12.36 1.05 0.31
CA GLN A 45 -11.11 1.77 0.11
C GLN A 45 -11.32 3.00 -0.79
N CYS A 46 -10.93 4.18 -0.34
CA CYS A 46 -11.24 5.40 -1.10
C CYS A 46 -10.28 5.64 -2.28
N SER A 47 -10.81 5.58 -3.51
CA SER A 47 -10.09 5.89 -4.77
C SER A 47 -10.01 7.38 -5.13
N CYS A 48 -10.31 8.30 -4.21
CA CYS A 48 -10.27 9.72 -4.55
C CYS A 48 -8.82 10.25 -4.63
N SER A 49 -8.61 11.33 -5.39
CA SER A 49 -7.29 11.95 -5.58
C SER A 49 -6.61 12.42 -4.29
N LYS A 50 -7.36 12.67 -3.20
CA LYS A 50 -6.81 13.01 -1.88
C LYS A 50 -6.40 11.78 -1.06
N CYS A 51 -7.27 10.77 -1.02
CA CYS A 51 -7.02 9.56 -0.22
C CYS A 51 -6.04 8.61 -0.92
N ARG A 52 -6.01 8.59 -2.26
CA ARG A 52 -5.08 7.81 -3.10
C ARG A 52 -4.98 6.33 -2.72
N HIS A 53 -6.08 5.72 -2.26
CA HIS A 53 -6.09 4.36 -1.72
C HIS A 53 -5.26 4.15 -0.43
N ILE A 54 -4.68 5.20 0.14
CA ILE A 54 -3.85 5.15 1.36
C ILE A 54 -4.68 5.55 2.58
N GLY A 55 -5.59 6.51 2.41
CA GLY A 55 -6.45 6.99 3.49
C GLY A 55 -7.60 6.01 3.79
N GLY A 56 -7.34 4.99 4.60
CA GLY A 56 -8.33 4.14 5.29
C GLY A 56 -9.43 3.48 4.44
N PHE A 57 -10.29 2.71 5.13
CA PHE A 57 -11.56 2.23 4.59
C PHE A 57 -12.70 3.07 5.18
N TRP A 58 -13.62 3.52 4.33
CA TRP A 58 -14.72 4.40 4.72
C TRP A 58 -16.05 3.82 4.29
N ASP A 59 -17.13 4.22 4.95
CA ASP A 59 -18.47 3.83 4.51
C ASP A 59 -18.78 4.36 3.09
N ALA A 60 -19.72 3.70 2.41
CA ALA A 60 -20.08 4.03 1.04
C ALA A 60 -20.50 5.49 0.82
N LYS A 61 -21.14 6.15 1.80
CA LYS A 61 -21.55 7.55 1.65
C LYS A 61 -20.33 8.46 1.68
N THR A 62 -19.38 8.19 2.59
CA THR A 62 -18.12 8.95 2.70
C THR A 62 -17.28 8.80 1.43
N VAL A 63 -17.12 7.59 0.90
CA VAL A 63 -16.36 7.37 -0.36
C VAL A 63 -17.00 8.13 -1.53
N LYS A 64 -18.33 8.05 -1.67
CA LYS A 64 -19.06 8.76 -2.72
C LYS A 64 -18.87 10.28 -2.62
N LEU A 65 -18.93 10.86 -1.42
CA LEU A 65 -18.69 12.29 -1.20
C LEU A 65 -17.26 12.69 -1.59
N HIS A 66 -16.26 11.89 -1.22
CA HIS A 66 -14.87 12.13 -1.57
C HIS A 66 -14.65 12.11 -3.09
N LEU A 67 -15.27 11.17 -3.81
CA LEU A 67 -15.18 11.07 -5.26
C LEU A 67 -15.89 12.25 -5.96
N LEU A 68 -17.06 12.68 -5.48
CA LEU A 68 -17.74 13.87 -5.99
C LEU A 68 -16.91 15.15 -5.79
N LYS A 69 -16.24 15.28 -4.64
CA LYS A 69 -15.48 16.48 -4.27
C LYS A 69 -14.08 16.54 -4.92
N ASN A 70 -13.42 15.39 -5.04
CA ASN A 70 -11.99 15.35 -5.41
C ASN A 70 -11.72 14.61 -6.73
N GLY A 71 -12.69 13.86 -7.27
CA GLY A 71 -12.48 12.98 -8.42
C GLY A 71 -11.67 11.74 -8.07
N PHE A 72 -11.50 10.84 -9.04
CA PHE A 72 -10.68 9.65 -8.91
C PHE A 72 -9.19 10.00 -8.92
N VAL A 73 -8.36 9.11 -8.35
CA VAL A 73 -6.91 9.12 -8.55
C VAL A 73 -6.56 8.92 -10.03
N SER A 74 -5.47 9.53 -10.49
CA SER A 74 -5.00 9.42 -11.88
C SER A 74 -4.79 7.97 -12.31
N ASP A 75 -5.00 7.68 -13.59
CA ASP A 75 -4.66 6.40 -14.25
C ASP A 75 -5.30 5.14 -13.67
N TYR A 76 -6.39 5.30 -12.93
CA TYR A 76 -7.19 4.27 -12.31
C TYR A 76 -8.44 3.93 -13.13
N TYR A 77 -8.22 3.58 -14.40
CA TYR A 77 -9.28 3.17 -15.33
C TYR A 77 -9.78 1.75 -15.09
N VAL A 78 -9.08 0.93 -14.30
CA VAL A 78 -9.48 -0.43 -13.95
C VAL A 78 -9.72 -0.46 -12.46
N TRP A 79 -10.86 -0.98 -12.01
CA TRP A 79 -11.21 -1.02 -10.59
C TRP A 79 -10.52 -2.20 -9.89
N SER A 80 -9.22 -2.36 -10.12
CA SER A 80 -8.41 -3.50 -9.67
C SER A 80 -8.41 -3.67 -8.15
N ARG A 81 -8.45 -2.55 -7.40
CA ARG A 81 -8.59 -2.57 -5.93
C ARG A 81 -10.01 -2.90 -5.44
N HIS A 82 -10.94 -3.03 -6.38
CA HIS A 82 -12.35 -3.34 -6.12
C HIS A 82 -12.78 -4.54 -6.98
N GLY A 83 -11.90 -5.53 -7.15
CA GLY A 83 -12.29 -6.83 -7.72
C GLY A 83 -12.48 -6.88 -9.23
N GLU A 84 -12.19 -5.79 -9.97
CA GLU A 84 -12.21 -5.85 -11.43
C GLU A 84 -10.89 -6.37 -11.99
N SER A 85 -10.93 -7.55 -12.62
CA SER A 85 -9.82 -8.12 -13.36
C SER A 85 -9.64 -7.41 -14.71
N TYR A 86 -8.39 -7.20 -15.14
CA TYR A 86 -8.09 -6.74 -16.49
C TYR A 86 -8.40 -7.85 -17.50
N ILE A 87 -9.57 -7.79 -18.14
CA ILE A 87 -9.93 -8.75 -19.18
C ILE A 87 -9.30 -8.32 -20.52
N GLY A 88 -8.03 -8.66 -20.69
CA GLY A 88 -7.40 -8.73 -22.00
C GLY A 88 -7.83 -10.03 -22.69
N GLY A 89 -8.91 -9.98 -23.46
CA GLY A 89 -9.24 -10.91 -24.56
C GLY A 89 -9.47 -12.41 -24.24
N GLN A 90 -10.75 -12.80 -24.14
CA GLN A 90 -11.36 -14.14 -24.33
C GLN A 90 -10.77 -15.32 -23.50
N SER A 91 -11.50 -16.31 -23.01
CA SER A 91 -12.87 -16.80 -23.13
C SER A 91 -13.17 -17.53 -21.82
N GLY A 92 -14.45 -17.64 -21.46
CA GLY A 92 -14.87 -18.08 -20.14
C GLY A 92 -14.39 -19.47 -19.75
N GLU A 93 -14.08 -19.60 -18.46
CA GLU A 93 -14.53 -20.70 -17.63
C GLU A 93 -14.58 -20.19 -16.19
N GLN A 94 -15.75 -20.35 -15.57
CA GLN A 94 -15.91 -20.19 -14.14
C GLN A 94 -15.01 -21.23 -13.46
N SER A 95 -14.06 -20.79 -12.66
CA SER A 95 -13.58 -21.61 -11.56
C SER A 95 -13.13 -20.74 -10.41
N SER A 96 -13.92 -20.78 -9.35
CA SER A 96 -13.48 -20.49 -8.00
C SER A 96 -12.33 -21.44 -7.66
N ALA A 97 -11.12 -20.89 -7.57
CA ALA A 97 -10.03 -21.55 -6.88
C ALA A 97 -9.36 -20.53 -5.95
N TYR A 98 -9.31 -20.95 -4.69
CA TYR A 98 -8.30 -20.60 -3.70
C TYR A 98 -6.87 -20.58 -4.28
N TYR A 99 -5.90 -20.21 -3.44
CA TYR A 99 -4.43 -20.15 -3.63
C TYR A 99 -3.94 -18.70 -3.90
N SER A 100 -3.28 -18.02 -2.96
CA SER A 100 -1.97 -18.37 -2.36
C SER A 100 -1.01 -19.03 -3.36
N ASN A 101 -0.27 -18.20 -4.08
CA ASN A 101 1.12 -18.42 -4.53
C ASN A 101 1.60 -17.03 -4.98
N THR A 102 2.63 -16.35 -4.45
CA THR A 102 4.01 -16.78 -4.18
C THR A 102 4.52 -17.80 -5.17
N GLN A 103 4.54 -17.43 -6.44
CA GLN A 103 5.51 -17.96 -7.39
C GLN A 103 6.06 -16.80 -8.22
N ASP A 104 7.31 -16.46 -7.90
CA ASP A 104 8.39 -16.26 -8.87
C ASP A 104 7.91 -15.88 -10.28
N ARG A 105 7.63 -14.59 -10.49
CA ARG A 105 7.62 -14.06 -11.86
C ARG A 105 9.06 -14.00 -12.31
N THR A 106 9.47 -14.99 -13.09
CA THR A 106 10.72 -14.91 -13.84
C THR A 106 10.72 -13.62 -14.67
N TYR A 107 11.90 -13.02 -14.82
CA TYR A 107 12.08 -11.74 -15.53
C TYR A 107 11.52 -11.73 -16.96
N GLU A 108 11.25 -12.91 -17.54
CA GLU A 108 10.78 -13.13 -18.91
C GLU A 108 9.37 -12.59 -19.19
N ASP A 109 8.53 -12.35 -18.18
CA ASP A 109 7.13 -11.94 -18.38
C ASP A 109 6.90 -10.42 -18.19
N ASN A 110 7.98 -9.64 -18.04
CA ASN A 110 7.89 -8.18 -17.96
C ASN A 110 7.99 -7.56 -19.37
N PRO A 111 6.93 -6.92 -19.91
CA PRO A 111 6.97 -6.33 -21.25
C PRO A 111 8.04 -5.23 -21.41
N MET A 112 8.46 -4.58 -20.31
CA MET A 112 9.62 -3.68 -20.32
C MET A 112 10.94 -4.42 -20.49
N TYR A 113 11.09 -5.59 -19.86
CA TYR A 113 12.29 -6.43 -19.99
C TYR A 113 12.43 -6.95 -21.42
N ASN A 114 11.33 -7.42 -22.02
CA ASN A 114 11.34 -7.92 -23.39
C ASN A 114 11.66 -6.83 -24.43
N MET A 115 11.15 -5.60 -24.26
CA MET A 115 11.55 -4.49 -25.13
C MET A 115 13.03 -4.10 -24.99
N VAL A 116 13.59 -4.17 -23.78
CA VAL A 116 15.01 -3.90 -23.55
C VAL A 116 15.89 -4.99 -24.17
N MET A 117 15.50 -6.27 -24.03
CA MET A 117 16.19 -7.41 -24.62
C MET A 117 16.16 -7.39 -26.15
N ASP A 118 15.01 -7.05 -26.76
CA ASP A 118 14.87 -6.91 -28.21
C ASP A 118 15.72 -5.75 -28.77
N ALA A 119 15.89 -4.66 -28.01
CA ALA A 119 16.68 -3.51 -28.43
C ALA A 119 18.20 -3.72 -28.27
N THR A 120 18.63 -4.53 -27.31
CA THR A 120 20.05 -4.70 -26.94
C THR A 120 20.67 -5.99 -27.48
N GLY A 121 19.85 -6.93 -27.98
CA GLY A 121 20.29 -8.18 -28.59
C GLY A 121 20.84 -9.20 -27.58
N PRO A 122 21.31 -10.37 -28.04
CA PRO A 122 21.75 -11.50 -27.18
C PRO A 122 23.03 -11.22 -26.36
N SER A 123 23.47 -9.96 -26.28
CA SER A 123 24.64 -9.49 -25.53
C SER A 123 24.26 -8.60 -24.34
N PHE A 124 22.97 -8.50 -24.00
CA PHE A 124 22.57 -7.93 -22.72
C PHE A 124 23.02 -8.87 -21.61
N ASP A 125 24.14 -8.54 -21.00
CA ASP A 125 24.53 -9.08 -19.70
C ASP A 125 23.84 -8.19 -18.66
N PRO A 126 22.74 -8.64 -18.00
CA PRO A 126 22.14 -7.87 -16.94
C PRO A 126 23.24 -7.66 -15.91
N GLU A 127 23.72 -6.42 -15.79
CA GLU A 127 24.83 -6.08 -14.91
C GLU A 127 24.50 -6.63 -13.52
N MET A 128 25.18 -7.72 -13.15
CA MET A 128 24.84 -8.48 -11.94
C MET A 128 24.85 -7.47 -10.79
N PRO A 129 23.77 -7.36 -9.99
CA PRO A 129 23.61 -6.28 -9.06
C PRO A 129 24.89 -6.17 -8.22
N ASN A 130 25.55 -5.01 -8.34
CA ASN A 130 26.79 -4.76 -7.62
C ASN A 130 26.55 -4.99 -6.11
N ALA A 131 27.62 -5.18 -5.33
CA ALA A 131 27.50 -5.55 -3.93
C ALA A 131 26.58 -4.62 -3.11
N GLU A 132 26.44 -3.36 -3.50
CA GLU A 132 25.55 -2.38 -2.89
C GLU A 132 24.08 -2.59 -3.29
N THR A 133 23.83 -2.87 -4.56
CA THR A 133 22.48 -3.14 -5.09
C THR A 133 21.92 -4.45 -4.51
N LYS A 134 22.78 -5.47 -4.35
CA LYS A 134 22.40 -6.72 -3.68
C LYS A 134 22.02 -6.48 -2.21
N LYS A 135 22.81 -5.68 -1.48
CA LYS A 135 22.47 -5.28 -0.10
C LYS A 135 21.13 -4.56 -0.01
N LEU A 136 20.83 -3.66 -0.96
CA LEU A 136 19.54 -2.97 -1.01
C LEU A 136 18.38 -3.96 -1.17
N TYR A 137 18.48 -4.92 -2.11
CA TYR A 137 17.45 -5.94 -2.29
C TYR A 137 17.30 -6.86 -1.07
N ASP A 138 18.40 -7.22 -0.42
CA ASP A 138 18.39 -8.02 0.80
C ASP A 138 17.69 -7.26 1.96
N ILE A 139 17.96 -5.95 2.10
CA ILE A 139 17.27 -5.06 3.05
C ILE A 139 15.78 -5.00 2.75
N LEU A 140 15.39 -4.75 1.50
CA LEU A 140 13.98 -4.70 1.07
C LEU A 140 13.26 -6.01 1.37
N LYS A 141 13.85 -7.15 1.01
CA LYS A 141 13.30 -8.48 1.30
C LYS A 141 13.20 -8.76 2.79
N SER A 142 14.15 -8.27 3.60
CA SER A 142 14.10 -8.39 5.06
C SER A 142 13.03 -7.51 5.70
N SER A 143 12.71 -6.37 5.09
CA SER A 143 11.68 -5.42 5.53
C SER A 143 10.24 -5.87 5.25
N GLU A 144 10.07 -6.77 4.27
CA GLU A 144 8.78 -7.39 3.92
C GLU A 144 8.37 -8.52 4.89
N ARG A 145 9.21 -8.84 5.88
CA ARG A 145 8.87 -9.85 6.89
C ARG A 145 7.58 -9.47 7.60
N LYS A 146 6.63 -10.39 7.63
CA LYS A 146 5.35 -10.25 8.31
C LYS A 146 5.53 -10.26 9.83
N LEU A 147 4.57 -9.67 10.53
CA LEU A 147 4.54 -9.71 12.00
C LEU A 147 4.39 -11.13 12.56
N TYR A 148 3.64 -11.98 11.88
CA TYR A 148 3.44 -13.40 12.15
C TYR A 148 2.86 -14.03 10.88
N GLU A 149 2.81 -15.36 10.81
CA GLU A 149 2.32 -16.07 9.62
C GLU A 149 0.86 -15.68 9.31
N GLY A 150 0.55 -15.38 8.05
CA GLY A 150 -0.78 -14.90 7.65
C GLY A 150 -1.14 -13.46 8.01
N CYS A 151 -0.28 -12.69 8.70
CA CYS A 151 -0.52 -11.26 8.93
C CYS A 151 -0.36 -10.45 7.65
N GLU A 152 -1.24 -9.47 7.40
CA GLU A 152 -1.09 -8.52 6.28
C GLU A 152 -0.04 -7.45 6.56
N THR A 153 0.17 -7.13 7.84
CA THR A 153 1.08 -6.06 8.26
C THR A 153 2.52 -6.59 8.38
N SER A 154 3.45 -5.89 7.73
CA SER A 154 4.88 -6.17 7.90
C SER A 154 5.40 -5.65 9.24
N GLN A 155 6.47 -6.28 9.73
CA GLN A 155 7.20 -5.88 10.93
C GLN A 155 7.65 -4.42 10.84
N LEU A 156 8.17 -4.00 9.68
CA LEU A 156 8.57 -2.62 9.43
C LEU A 156 7.39 -1.65 9.50
N SER A 157 6.24 -1.99 8.89
CA SER A 157 5.06 -1.12 8.92
C SER A 157 4.59 -0.90 10.35
N ALA A 158 4.58 -1.95 11.17
CA ALA A 158 4.19 -1.87 12.57
C ALA A 158 5.17 -1.03 13.41
N MET A 159 6.47 -1.18 13.16
CA MET A 159 7.52 -0.36 13.79
C MET A 159 7.38 1.11 13.41
N ALA A 160 7.25 1.41 12.12
CA ALA A 160 7.11 2.77 11.63
C ALA A 160 5.88 3.46 12.26
N GLN A 161 4.75 2.76 12.38
CA GLN A 161 3.56 3.30 13.03
C GLN A 161 3.78 3.59 14.52
N MET A 162 4.42 2.69 15.26
CA MET A 162 4.75 2.91 16.67
C MET A 162 5.73 4.07 16.87
N LEU A 163 6.74 4.20 15.99
CA LEU A 163 7.68 5.32 16.01
C LEU A 163 6.97 6.65 15.71
N SER A 164 6.05 6.68 14.75
CA SER A 164 5.21 7.86 14.49
C SER A 164 4.37 8.23 15.71
N LEU A 165 3.71 7.25 16.35
CA LEU A 165 2.95 7.50 17.58
C LEU A 165 3.82 8.06 18.71
N LYS A 166 5.05 7.56 18.85
CA LYS A 166 6.02 8.11 19.80
C LYS A 166 6.33 9.57 19.51
N ALA A 167 6.57 9.92 18.25
CA ALA A 167 6.89 11.28 17.83
C ALA A 167 5.69 12.23 18.01
N ASP A 168 4.52 11.85 17.51
CA ASP A 168 3.31 12.67 17.49
C ASP A 168 2.73 12.94 18.88
N HIS A 169 2.87 11.97 19.80
CA HIS A 169 2.32 12.05 21.15
C HIS A 169 3.39 12.20 22.23
N HIS A 170 4.65 12.41 21.84
CA HIS A 170 5.79 12.54 22.76
C HIS A 170 5.85 11.41 23.80
N LEU A 171 5.58 10.16 23.37
CA LEU A 171 5.57 9.03 24.29
C LEU A 171 6.95 8.87 24.92
N SER A 172 6.97 8.76 26.26
CA SER A 172 8.20 8.41 26.97
C SER A 172 8.71 7.04 26.50
N GLU A 173 10.02 6.80 26.60
CA GLU A 173 10.59 5.49 26.27
C GLU A 173 9.96 4.38 27.11
N ALA A 174 9.71 4.63 28.40
CA ALA A 174 9.01 3.68 29.27
C ALA A 174 7.60 3.33 28.77
N CYS A 175 6.83 4.32 28.31
CA CYS A 175 5.50 4.08 27.76
C CYS A 175 5.58 3.28 26.45
N TYR A 176 6.50 3.64 25.56
CA TYR A 176 6.71 2.91 24.30
C TYR A 176 7.03 1.44 24.56
N ASP A 177 7.96 1.17 25.47
CA ASP A 177 8.40 -0.16 25.84
C ASP A 177 7.27 -0.98 26.45
N GLN A 178 6.50 -0.41 27.38
CA GLN A 178 5.37 -1.09 28.00
C GLN A 178 4.27 -1.43 26.98
N THR A 179 3.93 -0.48 26.11
CA THR A 179 2.97 -0.72 25.02
C THR A 179 3.48 -1.78 24.05
N SER A 180 4.77 -1.75 23.71
CA SER A 180 5.40 -2.74 22.81
C SER A 180 5.30 -4.15 23.39
N ARG A 181 5.64 -4.32 24.68
CA ARG A 181 5.53 -5.61 25.38
C ARG A 181 4.08 -6.08 25.48
N PHE A 182 3.15 -5.17 25.74
CA PHE A 182 1.72 -5.48 25.77
C PHE A 182 1.23 -6.00 24.41
N ILE A 183 1.52 -5.28 23.32
CA ILE A 183 1.15 -5.69 21.96
C ILE A 183 1.77 -7.05 21.63
N LYS A 184 3.06 -7.23 21.93
CA LYS A 184 3.76 -8.49 21.70
C LYS A 184 3.12 -9.67 22.44
N GLY A 185 2.56 -9.44 23.64
CA GLY A 185 1.91 -10.47 24.46
C GLY A 185 0.50 -10.86 24.00
N ILE A 186 -0.19 -10.01 23.24
CA ILE A 186 -1.52 -10.33 22.68
C ILE A 186 -1.45 -10.93 21.27
N LEU A 187 -0.28 -10.85 20.61
CA LEU A 187 -0.02 -11.46 19.31
C LEU A 187 0.34 -12.96 19.46
N PRO A 188 0.28 -13.74 18.36
CA PRO A 188 0.69 -15.15 18.35
C PRO A 188 2.13 -15.35 18.87
N GLN A 189 2.44 -16.52 19.45
CA GLN A 189 3.73 -16.76 20.13
C GLN A 189 4.98 -16.60 19.23
N ASP A 190 4.84 -16.85 17.93
CA ASP A 190 5.90 -16.78 16.92
C ASP A 190 6.04 -15.40 16.26
N ASN A 191 5.45 -14.35 16.85
CA ASN A 191 5.48 -13.01 16.28
C ASN A 191 6.87 -12.35 16.31
N THR A 192 7.12 -11.49 15.33
CA THR A 192 8.35 -10.71 15.16
C THR A 192 8.22 -9.28 15.71
N PHE A 193 7.18 -8.99 16.50
CA PHE A 193 6.97 -7.65 17.06
C PHE A 193 8.12 -7.29 18.02
N PHE A 194 8.48 -6.01 18.05
CA PHE A 194 9.53 -5.46 18.89
C PHE A 194 9.06 -5.30 20.33
N ASP A 195 9.99 -5.33 21.27
CA ASP A 195 9.70 -5.24 22.70
C ASP A 195 10.15 -3.91 23.33
N SER A 196 10.83 -3.06 22.57
CA SER A 196 11.47 -1.85 23.07
C SER A 196 11.72 -0.81 21.98
N PHE A 197 11.86 0.44 22.40
CA PHE A 197 12.26 1.56 21.54
C PHE A 197 13.67 1.37 20.99
N SER A 198 14.60 0.95 21.85
CA SER A 198 15.98 0.64 21.45
C SER A 198 16.04 -0.47 20.40
N GLY A 199 15.22 -1.53 20.54
CA GLY A 199 15.12 -2.60 19.55
C GLY A 199 14.56 -2.11 18.21
N ALA A 200 13.53 -1.26 18.24
CA ALA A 200 12.97 -0.65 17.03
C ALA A 200 13.99 0.28 16.35
N LYS A 201 14.72 1.11 17.11
CA LYS A 201 15.77 2.00 16.60
C LYS A 201 16.88 1.20 15.90
N LYS A 202 17.39 0.16 16.57
CA LYS A 202 18.42 -0.72 15.99
C LYS A 202 17.95 -1.40 14.71
N TYR A 203 16.71 -1.88 14.68
CA TYR A 203 16.16 -2.50 13.47
C TYR A 203 16.10 -1.51 12.30
N MET A 204 15.74 -0.25 12.54
CA MET A 204 15.75 0.78 11.50
C MET A 204 17.18 1.08 11.02
N GLU A 205 18.15 1.12 11.93
CA GLU A 205 19.58 1.26 11.58
C GLU A 205 20.08 0.08 10.73
N ASP A 206 19.71 -1.15 11.08
CA ASP A 206 20.04 -2.37 10.33
C ASP A 206 19.44 -2.36 8.92
N LEU A 207 18.31 -1.65 8.73
CA LEU A 207 17.69 -1.40 7.42
C LEU A 207 18.30 -0.22 6.65
N GLY A 208 19.36 0.41 7.17
CA GLY A 208 19.99 1.56 6.54
C GLY A 208 19.23 2.88 6.75
N LEU A 209 18.37 2.97 7.76
CA LEU A 209 17.67 4.18 8.18
C LEU A 209 18.24 4.67 9.52
N PRO A 210 19.41 5.33 9.53
CA PRO A 210 20.05 5.78 10.75
C PRO A 210 19.22 6.84 11.46
N SER A 211 19.25 6.81 12.79
CA SER A 211 18.59 7.81 13.63
C SER A 211 19.61 8.83 14.14
N GLU A 212 19.36 10.09 13.83
CA GLU A 212 20.12 11.22 14.35
C GLU A 212 19.39 11.84 15.54
N GLN A 213 20.14 12.20 16.58
CA GLN A 213 19.62 12.95 17.71
C GLN A 213 19.83 14.43 17.46
N ILE A 214 18.76 15.21 17.55
CA ILE A 214 18.83 16.66 17.44
C ILE A 214 18.52 17.25 18.81
N ASP A 215 19.46 18.03 19.34
CA ASP A 215 19.28 18.70 20.62
C ASP A 215 18.28 19.84 20.50
N CYS A 216 17.36 19.90 21.47
CA CYS A 216 16.33 20.92 21.55
C CYS A 216 16.42 21.65 22.89
N CYS A 217 16.13 22.95 22.89
CA CYS A 217 16.02 23.71 24.13
C CYS A 217 14.75 23.30 24.90
N VAL A 218 14.60 23.79 26.13
CA VAL A 218 13.44 23.51 27.00
C VAL A 218 12.11 23.90 26.34
N ASN A 219 12.13 24.84 25.40
CA ASN A 219 10.96 25.29 24.63
C ASN A 219 10.76 24.51 23.32
N GLY A 220 11.51 23.44 23.07
CA GLY A 220 11.41 22.61 21.87
C GLY A 220 11.98 23.24 20.59
N CYS A 221 12.78 24.30 20.70
CA CYS A 221 13.47 24.86 19.54
C CYS A 221 14.71 24.03 19.22
N MET A 222 14.88 23.70 17.94
CA MET A 222 16.06 23.03 17.42
C MET A 222 17.30 23.90 17.66
N ILE A 223 18.31 23.35 18.33
CA ILE A 223 19.58 24.04 18.56
C ILE A 223 20.46 23.74 17.34
N TYR A 224 20.73 24.77 16.54
CA TYR A 224 21.68 24.73 15.41
C TYR A 224 23.09 25.08 15.87
#